data_AF-A0A0A8ZAG1-F1
#
_entry.id   AF-A0A0A8ZAG1-F1
#
_cell.length_a   1.000
_cell.length_b   1.000
_cell.length_c   1.000
_cell.angle_alpha   90.00
_cell.angle_beta   90.00
_cell.angle_gamma   90.00
#
_symmetry.space_group_name_H-M   'P 1'
#
loop_
_entity.id
_entity.type
_entity.pdbx_description
1 polymer ?
#
loop_
_entity_poly.entity_id
_entity_poly.type
_entity_poly.pdbx_seq_one_letter_code
_entity_poly.pdbx_strand_id
1 'polypeptide(L)'
;MPGTCHRLCLWHILTIASKLVQGVAQEQSFRKDFENLIYGIYSVDDFRRERDCLISKHRLADVPWFSELFAAQERWSLDHCGDTFCGLTGTKQWSETMENLFKFRFYRKLPLSKFIVQYFNVVTNLREEELAQDCESWQDKPILLVDVPLLAEAAKTYTRRIYVDFEQEYRSHLACICERFPTDGTTHKFRVTPIPQKQCSGVVEFDPASTSVSCNCKKFESSGILCMQTARSSSPRAYCACTR
;
A
#
# COMPACT_ATOMS: atom_id res chain seq x y z
N MET A 1 8.60 -11.39 -19.15
CA MET A 1 7.73 -10.72 -20.13
C MET A 1 8.29 -9.33 -20.37
N PRO A 2 8.51 -8.89 -21.62
CA PRO A 2 8.92 -7.50 -21.88
C PRO A 2 7.84 -6.54 -21.36
N GLY A 3 8.23 -5.49 -20.62
CA GLY A 3 7.30 -4.51 -20.05
C GLY A 3 6.72 -4.85 -18.67
N THR A 4 7.04 -5.99 -18.06
CA THR A 4 6.63 -6.29 -16.68
C THR A 4 7.60 -5.73 -15.65
N CYS A 5 7.09 -4.99 -14.67
CA CYS A 5 7.88 -4.55 -13.51
C CYS A 5 8.11 -5.73 -12.55
N HIS A 6 9.36 -6.14 -12.38
CA HIS A 6 9.72 -7.24 -11.47
C HIS A 6 10.05 -6.71 -10.07
N ARG A 7 9.18 -7.01 -9.10
CA ARG A 7 9.36 -6.62 -7.69
C ARG A 7 9.87 -7.76 -6.82
N LEU A 8 10.59 -7.41 -5.77
CA LEU A 8 10.93 -8.34 -4.69
C LEU A 8 9.69 -8.57 -3.81
N CYS A 9 9.51 -9.81 -3.39
CA CYS A 9 8.37 -10.19 -2.55
C CYS A 9 8.57 -9.67 -1.11
N LEU A 10 7.68 -8.77 -0.66
CA LEU A 10 7.75 -8.16 0.67
C LEU A 10 7.69 -9.18 1.81
N TRP A 11 6.85 -10.21 1.68
CA TRP A 11 6.81 -11.33 2.64
C TRP A 11 8.18 -12.01 2.80
N HIS A 12 8.87 -12.29 1.69
CA HIS A 12 10.20 -12.91 1.73
C HIS A 12 11.24 -11.96 2.33
N ILE A 13 11.19 -10.66 2.00
CA ILE A 13 12.05 -9.63 2.61
C ILE A 13 11.87 -9.62 4.12
N LEU A 14 10.63 -9.51 4.61
CA LEU A 14 10.30 -9.53 6.04
C LEU A 14 10.79 -10.82 6.71
N THR A 15 10.59 -11.97 6.07
CA THR A 15 11.00 -13.28 6.60
C THR A 15 12.52 -13.41 6.74
N ILE A 16 13.28 -12.93 5.75
CA ILE A 16 14.75 -12.98 5.81
C ILE A 16 15.27 -11.97 6.84
N ALA A 17 14.73 -10.75 6.83
CA ALA A 17 15.11 -9.70 7.76
C ALA A 17 14.96 -10.14 9.22
N SER A 18 13.82 -10.73 9.60
CA SER A 18 13.61 -11.24 10.97
C SER A 18 14.62 -12.31 11.38
N LYS A 19 15.05 -13.18 10.44
CA LYS A 19 16.05 -14.23 10.72
C LYS A 19 17.46 -13.69 10.95
N LEU A 20 17.77 -12.48 10.48
CA LEU A 20 19.09 -11.86 10.61
C LEU A 20 19.24 -11.03 11.89
N VAL A 21 18.15 -10.66 12.55
CA VAL A 21 18.13 -9.76 13.74
C VAL A 21 17.81 -10.54 15.03
N GLN A 22 18.26 -11.80 15.15
CA GLN A 22 17.79 -12.72 16.20
C GLN A 22 18.06 -12.23 17.64
N GLY A 23 16.98 -12.21 18.43
CA GLY A 23 16.93 -11.84 19.86
C GLY A 23 15.52 -11.36 20.20
N VAL A 24 14.71 -12.15 20.93
CA VAL A 24 13.23 -12.04 20.98
C VAL A 24 12.68 -10.60 21.19
N ALA A 25 13.29 -9.81 22.08
CA ALA A 25 12.86 -8.42 22.33
C ALA A 25 13.30 -7.43 21.23
N GLN A 26 14.48 -7.66 20.65
CA GLN A 26 15.00 -6.87 19.53
C GLN A 26 14.26 -7.22 18.24
N GLU A 27 13.85 -8.48 18.07
CA GLU A 27 13.13 -8.97 16.89
C GLU A 27 11.72 -8.36 16.78
N GLN A 28 10.95 -8.29 17.87
CA GLN A 28 9.60 -7.71 17.82
C GLN A 28 9.63 -6.20 17.54
N SER A 29 10.56 -5.48 18.19
CA SER A 29 10.73 -4.05 17.96
C SER A 29 11.23 -3.75 16.54
N PHE A 30 12.24 -4.51 16.08
CA PHE A 30 12.73 -4.46 14.71
C PHE A 30 11.63 -4.72 13.70
N ARG A 31 10.88 -5.82 13.86
CA ARG A 31 9.81 -6.20 12.93
C ARG A 31 8.77 -5.09 12.80
N LYS A 32 8.35 -4.49 13.92
CA LYS A 32 7.40 -3.38 13.91
C LYS A 32 7.96 -2.16 13.16
N ASP A 33 9.19 -1.75 13.47
CA ASP A 33 9.81 -0.60 12.82
C ASP A 33 10.03 -0.85 11.32
N PHE A 34 10.42 -2.07 10.95
CA PHE A 34 10.67 -2.44 9.56
C PHE A 34 9.37 -2.60 8.75
N GLU A 35 8.31 -3.16 9.35
CA GLU A 35 6.97 -3.17 8.73
C GLU A 35 6.45 -1.73 8.54
N ASN A 36 6.68 -0.84 9.49
CA ASN A 36 6.33 0.57 9.32
C ASN A 36 7.12 1.21 8.18
N LEU A 37 8.42 0.90 8.02
CA LEU A 37 9.21 1.41 6.90
C LEU A 37 8.71 0.88 5.54
N ILE A 38 8.31 -0.40 5.47
CA ILE A 38 7.84 -1.03 4.22
C ILE A 38 6.44 -0.55 3.82
N TYR A 39 5.52 -0.50 4.76
CA TYR A 39 4.09 -0.26 4.49
C TYR A 39 3.64 1.17 4.83
N GLY A 40 4.51 1.97 5.43
CA GLY A 40 4.24 3.37 5.70
C GLY A 40 4.21 4.20 4.43
N ILE A 41 3.60 5.37 4.55
CA ILE A 41 3.51 6.36 3.49
C ILE A 41 4.57 7.42 3.77
N TYR A 42 5.51 7.58 2.85
CA TYR A 42 6.63 8.50 3.03
C TYR A 42 6.83 9.37 1.79
N SER A 43 7.33 10.59 1.99
CA SER A 43 8.09 11.22 0.91
C SER A 43 9.41 10.49 0.73
N VAL A 44 10.08 10.68 -0.42
CA VAL A 44 11.41 10.09 -0.65
C VAL A 44 12.40 10.49 0.45
N ASP A 45 12.32 11.73 0.95
CA ASP A 45 13.18 12.21 2.03
C ASP A 45 12.82 11.62 3.39
N ASP A 46 11.52 11.49 3.70
CA ASP A 46 11.06 10.84 4.94
C ASP A 46 11.47 9.37 4.97
N PHE A 47 11.34 8.67 3.84
CA PHE A 47 11.76 7.29 3.71
C PHE A 47 13.25 7.12 4.03
N ARG A 48 14.11 8.00 3.48
CA ARG A 48 15.55 7.99 3.80
C ARG A 48 15.80 8.20 5.28
N ARG A 49 15.12 9.16 5.91
CA ARG A 49 15.26 9.44 7.35
C ARG A 49 14.84 8.26 8.21
N GLU A 50 13.69 7.66 7.94
CA GLU A 50 13.19 6.50 8.68
C GLU A 50 14.07 5.26 8.46
N ARG A 51 14.58 5.06 7.24
CA ARG A 51 15.57 4.02 6.93
C ARG A 51 16.84 4.19 7.75
N ASP A 52 17.41 5.39 7.77
CA ASP A 52 18.67 5.66 8.49
C ASP A 52 18.47 5.53 10.02
N CYS A 53 17.29 5.91 10.52
CA CYS A 53 16.87 5.68 11.90
C CYS A 53 16.79 4.17 12.22
N LEU A 54 16.16 3.38 11.35
CA LEU A 54 16.06 1.92 11.50
C LEU A 54 17.45 1.26 11.53
N ILE A 55 18.33 1.62 10.58
CA ILE A 55 19.70 1.09 10.48
C ILE A 55 20.46 1.38 11.77
N SER A 56 20.38 2.62 12.26
CA SER A 56 21.09 3.05 13.47
C SER A 56 20.54 2.36 14.72
N LYS A 57 19.21 2.32 14.88
CA LYS A 57 18.53 1.75 16.05
C LYS A 57 18.79 0.26 16.21
N HIS A 58 18.80 -0.47 15.11
CA HIS A 58 18.96 -1.93 15.11
C HIS A 58 20.36 -2.42 14.74
N ARG A 59 21.33 -1.49 14.59
CA ARG A 59 22.74 -1.78 14.25
C ARG A 59 22.88 -2.63 12.98
N LEU A 60 22.16 -2.25 11.94
CA LEU A 60 22.09 -3.01 10.68
C LEU A 60 23.21 -2.65 9.69
N ALA A 61 24.00 -1.62 9.99
CA ALA A 61 25.03 -1.09 9.09
C ALA A 61 26.08 -2.14 8.70
N ASP A 62 26.45 -3.00 9.65
CA ASP A 62 27.46 -4.05 9.44
C ASP A 62 26.89 -5.34 8.84
N VAL A 63 25.59 -5.38 8.54
CA VAL A 63 24.92 -6.55 7.97
C VAL A 63 24.79 -6.37 6.45
N PRO A 64 25.59 -7.08 5.62
CA PRO A 64 25.66 -6.84 4.18
C PRO A 64 24.32 -6.96 3.47
N TRP A 65 23.47 -7.89 3.93
CA TRP A 65 22.15 -8.11 3.36
C TRP A 65 21.24 -6.88 3.42
N PHE A 66 21.28 -6.09 4.50
CA PHE A 66 20.49 -4.86 4.60
C PHE A 66 21.02 -3.78 3.66
N SER A 67 22.35 -3.69 3.51
CA SER A 67 22.97 -2.77 2.55
C SER A 67 22.53 -3.09 1.11
N GLU A 68 22.54 -4.36 0.73
CA GLU A 68 22.05 -4.81 -0.58
C GLU A 68 20.55 -4.57 -0.76
N LEU A 69 19.75 -4.83 0.28
CA LEU A 69 18.31 -4.61 0.25
C LEU A 69 17.99 -3.12 -0.01
N PHE A 70 18.63 -2.21 0.72
CA PHE A 70 18.39 -0.77 0.56
C PHE A 70 18.97 -0.21 -0.75
N ALA A 71 20.07 -0.78 -1.26
CA ALA A 71 20.55 -0.46 -2.61
C ALA A 71 19.53 -0.85 -3.70
N ALA A 72 18.73 -1.89 -3.45
CA ALA A 72 17.66 -2.35 -4.34
C ALA A 72 16.27 -1.79 -4.00
N GLN A 73 16.18 -0.66 -3.28
CA GLN A 73 14.90 -0.11 -2.77
C GLN A 73 13.84 0.13 -3.86
N GLU A 74 14.23 0.49 -5.09
CA GLU A 74 13.31 0.68 -6.22
C GLU A 74 12.51 -0.59 -6.58
N ARG A 75 13.04 -1.77 -6.23
CA ARG A 75 12.42 -3.07 -6.54
C ARG A 75 11.42 -3.53 -5.48
N TRP A 76 11.28 -2.83 -4.36
CA TRP A 76 10.39 -3.25 -3.26
C TRP A 76 9.66 -2.12 -2.53
N SER A 77 10.25 -0.93 -2.42
CA SER A 77 9.60 0.24 -1.82
C SER A 77 8.45 0.74 -2.70
N LEU A 78 7.35 1.13 -2.05
CA LEU A 78 6.20 1.77 -2.69
C LEU A 78 6.52 3.22 -3.07
N ASP A 79 7.29 3.95 -2.25
CA ASP A 79 7.63 5.36 -2.52
C ASP A 79 8.48 5.52 -3.79
N HIS A 80 9.18 4.45 -4.18
CA HIS A 80 10.01 4.39 -5.39
C HIS A 80 9.31 3.66 -6.54
N CYS A 81 8.04 3.29 -6.37
CA CYS A 81 7.25 2.56 -7.37
C CYS A 81 6.87 3.42 -8.59
N GLY A 82 7.04 4.74 -8.51
CA GLY A 82 6.62 5.66 -9.56
C GLY A 82 5.13 5.51 -9.87
N ASP A 83 4.76 5.74 -11.13
CA ASP A 83 3.38 5.64 -11.62
C ASP A 83 3.00 4.21 -12.08
N THR A 84 3.67 3.17 -11.55
CA THR A 84 3.42 1.77 -11.93
C THR A 84 2.31 1.17 -11.08
N PHE A 85 1.20 0.80 -11.71
CA PHE A 85 0.13 0.05 -11.06
C PHE A 85 0.60 -1.35 -10.64
N CYS A 86 0.58 -1.62 -9.34
CA CYS A 86 0.97 -2.89 -8.73
C CYS A 86 -0.20 -3.58 -8.00
N GLY A 87 -1.40 -3.00 -8.07
CA GLY A 87 -2.58 -3.47 -7.35
C GLY A 87 -2.33 -3.58 -5.85
N LEU A 88 -2.93 -4.59 -5.22
CA LEU A 88 -2.77 -4.84 -3.78
C LEU A 88 -1.48 -5.61 -3.43
N THR A 89 -0.63 -5.94 -4.40
CA THR A 89 0.52 -6.85 -4.18
C THR A 89 1.61 -6.27 -3.26
N GLY A 90 1.63 -4.95 -3.08
CA GLY A 90 2.52 -4.26 -2.14
C GLY A 90 1.95 -4.08 -0.73
N THR A 91 0.74 -4.57 -0.46
CA THR A 91 0.09 -4.38 0.85
C THR A 91 0.51 -5.43 1.87
N LYS A 92 0.43 -5.08 3.15
CA LYS A 92 0.65 -6.01 4.27
C LYS A 92 -0.32 -7.18 4.22
N GLN A 93 -1.59 -6.89 3.96
CA GLN A 93 -2.63 -7.89 3.87
C GLN A 93 -2.35 -8.92 2.77
N TRP A 94 -1.92 -8.47 1.58
CA TRP A 94 -1.53 -9.40 0.52
C TRP A 94 -0.37 -10.29 0.95
N SER A 95 0.66 -9.72 1.59
CA SER A 95 1.80 -10.48 2.08
C SER A 95 1.39 -11.55 3.11
N GLU A 96 0.48 -11.22 4.03
CA GLU A 96 -0.07 -12.14 5.02
C GLU A 96 -0.94 -13.24 4.38
N THR A 97 -1.80 -12.89 3.42
CA THR A 97 -2.60 -13.86 2.68
C THR A 97 -1.71 -14.83 1.91
N MET A 98 -0.72 -14.33 1.19
CA MET A 98 0.22 -15.17 0.44
C MET A 98 1.04 -16.05 1.36
N GLU A 99 1.53 -15.51 2.49
CA GLU A 99 2.23 -16.30 3.51
C GLU A 99 1.38 -17.48 4.00
N ASN A 100 0.12 -17.22 4.34
CA ASN A 100 -0.80 -18.24 4.84
C ASN A 100 -1.12 -19.30 3.78
N LEU A 101 -1.38 -18.87 2.54
CA LEU A 101 -1.59 -19.76 1.40
C LEU A 101 -0.38 -20.67 1.20
N PHE A 102 0.83 -20.10 1.21
CA PHE A 102 2.05 -20.86 1.00
C PHE A 102 2.33 -21.83 2.15
N LYS A 103 2.19 -21.40 3.41
CA LYS A 103 2.38 -22.25 4.59
C LYS A 103 1.39 -23.42 4.66
N PHE A 104 0.14 -23.19 4.28
CA PHE A 104 -0.91 -24.20 4.38
C PHE A 104 -0.87 -25.21 3.23
N ARG A 105 -0.53 -24.76 2.02
CA ARG A 105 -0.62 -25.59 0.80
C ARG A 105 0.71 -26.21 0.39
N PHE A 106 1.84 -25.63 0.79
CA PHE A 106 3.16 -26.10 0.37
C PHE A 106 4.06 -26.37 1.59
N TYR A 107 4.71 -27.54 1.60
CA TYR A 107 5.69 -27.92 2.62
C TYR A 107 7.06 -28.20 2.00
N ARG A 108 8.12 -28.04 2.80
CA ARG A 108 9.52 -28.03 2.32
C ARG A 108 9.96 -29.27 1.54
N LYS A 109 9.37 -30.43 1.81
CA LYS A 109 9.70 -31.72 1.18
C LYS A 109 8.67 -32.17 0.13
N LEU A 110 7.83 -31.26 -0.36
CA LEU A 110 6.82 -31.59 -1.37
C LEU A 110 7.52 -31.96 -2.69
N PRO A 111 7.33 -33.18 -3.23
CA PRO A 111 7.91 -33.57 -4.51
C PRO A 111 7.44 -32.64 -5.64
N LEU A 112 8.30 -32.35 -6.61
CA LEU A 112 8.00 -31.40 -7.69
C LEU A 112 6.71 -31.76 -8.46
N SER A 113 6.46 -33.04 -8.71
CA SER A 113 5.22 -33.50 -9.35
C SER A 113 3.96 -33.14 -8.55
N LYS A 114 4.00 -33.28 -7.22
CA LYS A 114 2.90 -32.87 -6.34
C LYS A 114 2.83 -31.34 -6.20
N PHE A 115 3.96 -30.65 -6.23
CA PHE A 115 4.01 -29.19 -6.22
C PHE A 115 3.24 -28.61 -7.40
N ILE A 116 3.49 -29.09 -8.62
CA ILE A 116 2.82 -28.60 -9.83
C ILE A 116 1.30 -28.79 -9.72
N VAL A 117 0.85 -29.97 -9.30
CA VAL A 117 -0.59 -30.24 -9.11
C VAL A 117 -1.20 -29.30 -8.07
N GLN A 118 -0.54 -29.13 -6.92
CA GLN A 118 -1.05 -28.23 -5.88
C GLN A 118 -1.03 -26.77 -6.31
N TYR A 119 -0.03 -26.35 -7.08
CA TYR A 119 0.03 -25.01 -7.64
C TYR A 119 -1.18 -24.73 -8.54
N PHE A 120 -1.49 -25.62 -9.48
CA PHE A 120 -2.66 -25.45 -10.33
C PHE A 120 -3.96 -25.44 -9.53
N ASN A 121 -4.12 -26.31 -8.53
CA ASN A 121 -5.29 -26.29 -7.67
C ASN A 121 -5.45 -24.95 -6.92
N VAL A 122 -4.35 -24.39 -6.41
CA VAL A 122 -4.37 -23.08 -5.73
C VAL A 122 -4.75 -21.98 -6.72
N VAL A 123 -4.16 -21.96 -7.91
CA VAL A 123 -4.48 -20.95 -8.94
C VAL A 123 -5.96 -21.04 -9.35
N THR A 124 -6.48 -22.25 -9.56
CA THR A 124 -7.90 -22.47 -9.88
C THR A 124 -8.80 -21.96 -8.76
N ASN A 125 -8.53 -22.33 -7.51
CA ASN A 125 -9.32 -21.87 -6.37
C ASN A 125 -9.30 -20.35 -6.23
N LEU A 126 -8.14 -19.71 -6.39
CA LEU A 126 -8.03 -18.25 -6.36
C LEU A 126 -8.86 -17.60 -7.46
N ARG A 127 -8.89 -18.20 -8.65
CA ARG A 127 -9.71 -17.70 -9.77
C ARG A 127 -11.21 -17.89 -9.52
N GLU A 128 -11.61 -19.01 -8.92
CA GLU A 128 -13.00 -19.24 -8.53
C GLU A 128 -13.45 -18.28 -7.43
N GLU A 129 -12.61 -18.01 -6.44
CA GLU A 129 -12.85 -17.01 -5.39
C GLU A 129 -12.96 -15.60 -5.97
N GLU A 130 -12.09 -15.21 -6.91
CA GLU A 130 -12.17 -13.93 -7.64
C GLU A 130 -13.50 -13.80 -8.38
N LEU A 131 -13.91 -14.81 -9.15
CA LEU A 131 -15.18 -14.80 -9.88
C LEU A 131 -16.39 -14.73 -8.95
N ALA A 132 -16.35 -15.41 -7.80
CA ALA A 132 -17.42 -15.34 -6.81
C ALA A 132 -17.52 -13.92 -6.22
N GLN A 133 -16.39 -13.29 -5.87
CA GLN A 133 -16.34 -11.91 -5.37
C GLN A 133 -16.81 -10.88 -6.38
N ASP A 134 -16.48 -11.08 -7.66
CA ASP A 134 -17.01 -10.27 -8.75
C ASP A 134 -18.52 -10.41 -8.79
N CYS A 135 -19.06 -11.63 -8.94
CA CYS A 135 -20.50 -11.87 -8.95
C CYS A 135 -21.23 -11.23 -7.76
N GLU A 136 -20.68 -11.35 -6.55
CA GLU A 136 -21.24 -10.72 -5.35
C GLU A 136 -21.28 -9.18 -5.46
N SER A 137 -20.20 -8.57 -5.98
CA SER A 137 -20.10 -7.12 -6.18
C SER A 137 -21.02 -6.59 -7.29
N TRP A 138 -21.39 -7.44 -8.24
CA TRP A 138 -22.38 -7.13 -9.28
C TRP A 138 -23.82 -7.22 -8.75
N GLN A 139 -24.09 -8.16 -7.84
CA GLN A 139 -25.42 -8.44 -7.32
C GLN A 139 -25.84 -7.49 -6.18
N ASP A 140 -24.91 -7.15 -5.29
CA ASP A 140 -25.18 -6.31 -4.13
C ASP A 140 -24.11 -5.23 -3.97
N LYS A 141 -24.55 -4.03 -3.58
CA LYS A 141 -23.66 -2.89 -3.37
C LYS A 141 -23.26 -2.82 -1.89
N PRO A 142 -22.02 -2.41 -1.59
CA PRO A 142 -21.60 -2.31 -0.20
C PRO A 142 -22.46 -1.28 0.54
N ILE A 143 -22.77 -1.59 1.80
CA ILE A 143 -23.45 -0.66 2.70
C ILE A 143 -22.51 0.50 2.99
N LEU A 144 -22.99 1.73 2.80
CA LEU A 144 -22.19 2.92 3.04
C LEU A 144 -22.05 3.18 4.54
N LEU A 145 -20.84 3.54 4.98
CA LEU A 145 -20.62 4.04 6.33
C LEU A 145 -21.47 5.28 6.65
N VAL A 146 -21.58 6.19 5.69
CA VAL A 146 -22.38 7.41 5.77
C VAL A 146 -22.79 7.84 4.36
N ASP A 147 -23.98 8.41 4.22
CA ASP A 147 -24.51 8.88 2.95
C ASP A 147 -23.84 10.17 2.49
N VAL A 148 -22.59 10.05 2.02
CA VAL A 148 -21.83 11.14 1.40
C VAL A 148 -21.53 10.80 -0.06
N PRO A 149 -21.53 11.80 -0.98
CA PRO A 149 -21.33 11.56 -2.41
C PRO A 149 -20.07 10.76 -2.75
N LEU A 150 -18.97 10.98 -2.01
CA LEU A 150 -17.73 10.26 -2.22
C LEU A 150 -17.87 8.74 -1.98
N LEU A 151 -18.43 8.34 -0.83
CA LEU A 151 -18.62 6.92 -0.51
C LEU A 151 -19.61 6.28 -1.48
N ALA A 152 -20.68 7.00 -1.83
CA ALA A 152 -21.67 6.53 -2.80
C ALA A 152 -21.07 6.28 -4.19
N GLU A 153 -20.17 7.15 -4.65
CA GLU A 153 -19.50 6.97 -5.94
C GLU A 153 -18.50 5.82 -5.88
N ALA A 154 -17.68 5.75 -4.83
CA ALA A 154 -16.74 4.66 -4.64
C ALA A 154 -17.44 3.29 -4.58
N ALA A 155 -18.62 3.19 -3.96
CA ALA A 155 -19.41 1.97 -3.90
C ALA A 155 -19.95 1.53 -5.28
N LYS A 156 -20.14 2.47 -6.21
CA LYS A 156 -20.53 2.15 -7.60
C LYS A 156 -19.35 1.67 -8.42
N THR A 157 -18.20 2.34 -8.27
CA THR A 157 -17.01 2.12 -9.09
C THR A 157 -16.18 0.91 -8.64
N TYR A 158 -16.00 0.72 -7.34
CA TYR A 158 -15.16 -0.35 -6.80
C TYR A 158 -15.93 -1.66 -6.63
N THR A 159 -15.19 -2.78 -6.72
CA THR A 159 -15.67 -4.06 -6.20
C THR A 159 -15.86 -3.94 -4.68
N ARG A 160 -16.71 -4.79 -4.11
CA ARG A 160 -17.01 -4.78 -2.68
C ARG A 160 -15.75 -4.84 -1.82
N ARG A 161 -14.78 -5.66 -2.25
CA ARG A 161 -13.49 -5.81 -1.59
C ARG A 161 -12.69 -4.51 -1.58
N ILE A 162 -12.55 -3.87 -2.73
CA ILE A 162 -11.80 -2.62 -2.87
C ILE A 162 -12.51 -1.46 -2.15
N TYR A 163 -13.85 -1.45 -2.14
CA TYR A 163 -14.62 -0.48 -1.38
C TYR A 163 -14.32 -0.54 0.12
N VAL A 164 -14.18 -1.74 0.71
CA VAL A 164 -13.81 -1.89 2.13
C VAL A 164 -12.45 -1.24 2.43
N ASP A 165 -11.47 -1.45 1.55
CA ASP A 165 -10.14 -0.84 1.68
C ASP A 165 -10.21 0.69 1.53
N PHE A 166 -11.00 1.18 0.58
CA PHE A 166 -11.25 2.61 0.41
C PHE A 166 -11.98 3.23 1.61
N GLU A 167 -12.98 2.57 2.16
CA GLU A 167 -13.70 3.04 3.34
C GLU A 167 -12.79 3.14 4.56
N GLN A 168 -11.81 2.25 4.69
CA GLN A 168 -10.78 2.33 5.73
C GLN A 168 -9.85 3.54 5.54
N GLU A 169 -9.47 3.87 4.31
CA GLU A 169 -8.75 5.12 3.99
C GLU A 169 -9.60 6.35 4.33
N TYR A 170 -10.89 6.30 4.00
CA TYR A 170 -11.83 7.38 4.31
C TYR A 170 -12.00 7.59 5.82
N ARG A 171 -12.05 6.51 6.62
CA ARG A 171 -12.05 6.61 8.09
C ARG A 171 -10.76 7.24 8.61
N SER A 172 -9.62 6.80 8.09
CA SER A 172 -8.29 7.29 8.51
C SER A 172 -8.11 8.78 8.18
N HIS A 173 -8.72 9.23 7.09
CA HIS A 173 -8.75 10.65 6.70
C HIS A 173 -9.40 11.55 7.76
N LEU A 174 -10.42 11.07 8.48
CA LEU A 174 -11.09 11.85 9.53
C LEU A 174 -10.14 12.22 10.68
N ALA A 175 -9.04 11.49 10.84
CA ALA A 175 -8.01 11.73 11.82
C ALA A 175 -6.81 12.52 11.25
N CYS A 176 -6.94 13.25 10.14
CA CYS A 176 -5.85 14.03 9.55
C CYS A 176 -6.08 15.56 9.67
N ILE A 177 -5.01 16.32 9.92
CA ILE A 177 -4.98 17.79 9.80
C ILE A 177 -4.51 18.15 8.39
N CYS A 178 -5.18 19.11 7.75
CA CYS A 178 -4.83 19.59 6.42
C CYS A 178 -4.48 21.09 6.48
N GLU A 179 -3.26 21.43 6.09
CA GLU A 179 -2.74 22.79 6.10
C GLU A 179 -2.32 23.18 4.68
N ARG A 180 -2.92 24.25 4.16
CA ARG A 180 -2.50 24.81 2.87
C ARG A 180 -1.22 25.62 3.09
N PHE A 181 -0.23 25.44 2.23
CA PHE A 181 0.97 26.28 2.23
C PHE A 181 1.10 27.05 0.90
N PRO A 182 1.77 28.21 0.90
CA PRO A 182 1.88 29.05 -0.28
C PRO A 182 2.63 28.33 -1.40
N THR A 183 2.12 28.45 -2.62
CA THR A 183 2.80 28.01 -3.84
C THR A 183 2.84 29.13 -4.85
N ASP A 184 4.00 29.31 -5.48
CA ASP A 184 4.18 30.19 -6.64
C ASP A 184 3.65 29.47 -7.88
N GLY A 185 2.35 29.59 -8.15
CA GLY A 185 1.71 28.95 -9.30
C GLY A 185 0.19 28.83 -9.19
N THR A 186 -0.42 28.22 -10.21
CA THR A 186 -1.87 27.93 -10.25
C THR A 186 -2.25 26.70 -9.43
N THR A 187 -1.28 25.84 -9.09
CA THR A 187 -1.51 24.62 -8.31
C THR A 187 -1.59 24.91 -6.82
N HIS A 188 -2.46 24.20 -6.12
CA HIS A 188 -2.65 24.32 -4.67
C HIS A 188 -2.01 23.14 -3.97
N LYS A 189 -1.13 23.39 -3.01
CA LYS A 189 -0.48 22.35 -2.21
C LYS A 189 -0.97 22.35 -0.76
N PHE A 190 -1.21 21.15 -0.26
CA PHE A 190 -1.69 20.90 1.08
C PHE A 190 -0.78 19.90 1.78
N ARG A 191 -0.39 20.21 3.02
CA ARG A 191 0.28 19.27 3.92
C ARG A 191 -0.78 18.55 4.72
N VAL A 192 -0.74 17.22 4.70
CA VAL A 192 -1.69 16.38 5.43
C VAL A 192 -0.97 15.59 6.51
N THR A 193 -1.33 15.84 7.77
CA THR A 193 -0.66 15.27 8.95
C THR A 193 -1.62 14.36 9.73
N PRO A 194 -1.34 13.07 9.87
CA PRO A 194 -2.17 12.15 10.67
C PRO A 194 -2.12 12.46 12.17
N ILE A 195 -3.23 12.26 12.88
CA ILE A 195 -3.38 12.33 14.33
C ILE A 195 -3.72 10.93 14.87
N PRO A 196 -3.00 10.41 15.88
CA PRO A 196 -1.75 10.96 16.43
C PRO A 196 -0.63 10.93 15.38
N GLN A 197 0.40 11.78 15.55
CA GLN A 197 1.58 11.89 14.67
C GLN A 197 2.48 10.63 14.74
N LYS A 198 1.92 9.48 14.40
CA LYS A 198 2.61 8.18 14.31
C LYS A 198 3.05 7.85 12.88
N GLN A 199 2.62 8.65 11.90
CA GLN A 199 2.92 8.49 10.48
C GLN A 199 3.39 9.83 9.90
N CYS A 200 4.18 9.76 8.84
CA CYS A 200 4.72 10.94 8.18
C CYS A 200 3.63 11.77 7.49
N SER A 201 3.83 13.09 7.43
CA SER A 201 2.93 14.00 6.74
C SER A 201 3.07 13.83 5.22
N GLY A 202 1.95 13.73 4.50
CA GLY A 202 1.93 13.73 3.05
C GLY A 202 1.74 15.11 2.45
N VAL A 203 1.98 15.22 1.15
CA VAL A 203 1.71 16.43 0.36
C VAL A 203 0.72 16.07 -0.73
N VAL A 204 -0.39 16.80 -0.77
CA VAL A 204 -1.42 16.69 -1.80
C VAL A 204 -1.35 17.92 -2.68
N GLU A 205 -1.33 17.70 -3.99
CA GLU A 205 -1.33 18.75 -4.99
C GLU A 205 -2.64 18.69 -5.78
N PHE A 206 -3.30 19.84 -5.92
CA PHE A 206 -4.49 20.02 -6.72
C PHE A 206 -4.23 21.01 -7.84
N ASP A 207 -4.51 20.59 -9.07
CA ASP A 207 -4.47 21.43 -10.25
C ASP A 207 -5.90 21.81 -10.68
N PRO A 208 -6.29 23.10 -10.58
CA PRO A 208 -7.63 23.53 -10.98
C PRO A 208 -7.87 23.49 -12.50
N ALA A 209 -6.83 23.47 -13.34
CA ALA A 209 -6.98 23.48 -14.79
C ALA A 209 -7.39 22.10 -15.33
N SER A 210 -6.75 21.04 -14.84
CA SER A 210 -7.08 19.64 -15.14
C SER A 210 -8.13 19.07 -14.18
N THR A 211 -8.41 19.76 -13.07
CA THR A 211 -9.18 19.24 -11.93
C THR A 211 -8.56 17.96 -11.34
N SER A 212 -7.26 17.75 -11.53
CA SER A 212 -6.56 16.56 -11.03
C SER A 212 -6.08 16.77 -9.59
N VAL A 213 -6.16 15.70 -8.80
CA VAL A 213 -5.58 15.61 -7.47
C VAL A 213 -4.49 14.55 -7.50
N SER A 214 -3.31 14.87 -6.97
CA SER A 214 -2.22 13.92 -6.81
C SER A 214 -1.68 13.96 -5.39
N CYS A 215 -1.13 12.84 -4.94
CA CYS A 215 -0.52 12.74 -3.62
C CYS A 215 0.88 12.16 -3.76
N ASN A 216 1.82 12.70 -2.98
CA ASN A 216 3.18 12.19 -2.95
C ASN A 216 3.29 10.72 -2.52
N CYS A 217 2.27 10.18 -1.84
CA CYS A 217 2.23 8.76 -1.45
C CYS A 217 2.07 7.77 -2.61
N LYS A 218 1.63 8.25 -3.78
CA LYS A 218 1.40 7.42 -4.99
C LYS A 218 0.49 6.19 -4.79
N LYS A 219 -0.35 6.19 -3.75
CA LYS A 219 -1.23 5.05 -3.44
C LYS A 219 -2.28 4.81 -4.50
N PHE A 220 -2.82 5.88 -5.09
CA PHE A 220 -3.80 5.76 -6.17
C PHE A 220 -3.15 5.18 -7.43
N GLU A 221 -1.97 5.68 -7.81
CA GLU A 221 -1.24 5.20 -8.97
C GLU A 221 -0.78 3.74 -8.82
N SER A 222 -0.42 3.33 -7.59
CA SER A 222 0.05 1.98 -7.30
C SER A 222 -1.06 0.96 -7.05
N SER A 223 -2.19 1.34 -6.44
CA SER A 223 -3.25 0.40 -6.02
C SER A 223 -4.64 0.73 -6.53
N GLY A 224 -4.84 1.89 -7.16
CA GLY A 224 -6.14 2.37 -7.64
C GLY A 224 -7.05 2.91 -6.53
N ILE A 225 -6.56 2.96 -5.29
CA ILE A 225 -7.33 3.40 -4.12
C ILE A 225 -6.86 4.80 -3.70
N LEU A 226 -7.80 5.73 -3.60
CA LEU A 226 -7.54 7.07 -3.07
C LEU A 226 -7.06 6.97 -1.62
N CYS A 227 -5.92 7.58 -1.33
CA CYS A 227 -5.37 7.58 0.02
C CYS A 227 -6.16 8.51 0.95
N MET A 228 -5.99 8.29 2.25
CA MET A 228 -6.55 9.15 3.29
C MET A 228 -6.16 10.63 3.14
N GLN A 229 -5.03 10.94 2.50
CA GLN A 229 -4.54 12.32 2.39
C GLN A 229 -5.34 13.12 1.34
N THR A 230 -5.80 12.47 0.27
CA THR A 230 -6.49 13.13 -0.86
C THR A 230 -7.97 13.42 -0.61
N ALA A 231 -8.59 12.80 0.40
CA ALA A 231 -10.02 12.89 0.62
C ALA A 231 -10.52 14.25 1.16
N ARG A 232 -9.63 15.15 1.63
CA ARG A 232 -10.00 16.48 2.19
C ARG A 232 -9.89 17.65 1.21
N SER A 233 -8.97 17.58 0.25
CA SER A 233 -8.65 18.71 -0.64
C SER A 233 -9.71 18.95 -1.72
N SER A 234 -10.60 17.97 -1.90
CA SER A 234 -11.70 17.99 -2.85
C SER A 234 -12.92 18.70 -2.26
N SER A 235 -13.06 19.98 -2.60
CA SER A 235 -14.38 20.62 -2.70
C SER A 235 -15.34 19.69 -3.47
N PRO A 236 -16.66 19.69 -3.18
CA PRO A 236 -17.65 18.87 -3.88
C PRO A 236 -17.55 18.89 -5.42
N ARG A 237 -16.93 19.94 -6.01
CA ARG A 237 -16.70 20.07 -7.45
C ARG A 237 -15.57 19.21 -8.02
N ALA A 238 -14.56 18.82 -7.24
CA ALA A 238 -13.41 18.07 -7.73
C ALA A 238 -13.76 16.59 -8.03
N TYR A 239 -14.83 16.06 -7.43
CA TYR A 239 -15.23 14.66 -7.63
C TYR A 239 -15.81 14.36 -9.01
N CYS A 240 -16.32 15.36 -9.74
CA CYS A 240 -16.86 15.14 -11.09
C CYS A 240 -15.77 14.89 -12.15
N ALA A 241 -14.49 15.10 -11.84
CA ALA A 241 -13.41 15.02 -12.83
C ALA A 241 -12.63 13.69 -12.81
N CYS A 242 -12.67 12.92 -11.72
CA CYS A 242 -12.00 11.61 -11.65
C CYS A 242 -12.85 10.44 -12.19
N THR A 243 -14.13 10.69 -12.54
CA THR A 243 -15.06 9.66 -13.04
C THR A 243 -15.58 9.92 -14.45
N ARG A 244 -14.82 10.66 -15.27
CA ARG A 244 -15.07 10.79 -16.72
C ARG A 244 -13.82 10.54 -17.55
#